data_AF-A0A4V1EBU3-F1
#
_entry.id   AF-A0A4V1EBU3-F1
#
_cell.length_a   1.000
_cell.length_b   1.000
_cell.length_c   1.000
_cell.angle_alpha   90.00
_cell.angle_beta   90.00
_cell.angle_gamma   90.00
#
_symmetry.space_group_name_H-M   'P 1'
#
loop_
_entity.id
_entity.type
_entity.pdbx_description
1 polymer ?
#
loop_
_entity_poly.entity_id
_entity_poly.type
_entity_poly.pdbx_seq_one_letter_code
_entity_poly.pdbx_strand_id
1 'polypeptide(L)'
;MSTPLTITRPVGRSRAVRSPVHRAPQRRRPATPAEQAEFLRTTVQSLAVAVVEVLTGARASSSIARWIAPELQERIRTHAALRQDLARAVAPRGHVFTPGRPRLCMIGDSAVEACVVVRAARRHRAVAMRLEHMHGRWLVTEFVSV
;
A
#
# COMPACT_ATOMS: atom_id res chain seq x y z
N MET A 1 -0.80 -1.52 -13.80
CA MET A 1 0.08 -0.34 -13.77
C MET A 1 -0.73 0.84 -14.31
N SER A 2 -0.81 1.95 -13.59
CA SER A 2 -1.71 3.09 -13.91
C SER A 2 -0.98 4.20 -14.67
N THR A 3 -1.54 4.61 -15.80
CA THR A 3 -1.25 5.85 -16.52
C THR A 3 -2.19 6.99 -16.04
N PRO A 4 -1.78 8.27 -16.15
CA PRO A 4 -2.43 9.39 -15.47
C PRO A 4 -3.63 9.95 -16.27
N LEU A 5 -4.59 10.55 -15.56
CA LEU A 5 -5.81 11.14 -16.14
C LEU A 5 -5.62 12.65 -16.36
N THR A 6 -5.73 13.08 -17.61
CA THR A 6 -5.96 14.48 -18.01
C THR A 6 -7.46 14.68 -18.22
N ILE A 7 -8.06 15.68 -17.58
CA ILE A 7 -9.49 15.99 -17.73
C ILE A 7 -9.66 17.13 -18.73
N THR A 8 -10.41 16.87 -19.81
CA THR A 8 -10.95 17.90 -20.70
C THR A 8 -12.48 17.79 -20.71
N ARG A 9 -13.18 18.95 -20.67
CA ARG A 9 -14.64 19.09 -20.59
C ARG A 9 -15.37 18.62 -21.88
N PRO A 10 -16.62 18.13 -21.80
CA PRO A 10 -17.29 17.56 -22.95
C PRO A 10 -18.10 18.60 -23.75
N VAL A 11 -18.02 18.54 -25.08
CA VAL A 11 -19.10 18.95 -25.99
C VAL A 11 -19.60 17.69 -26.69
N GLY A 12 -20.91 17.49 -26.62
CA GLY A 12 -21.55 16.23 -26.98
C GLY A 12 -21.58 15.95 -28.49
N ARG A 13 -21.65 14.66 -28.81
CA ARG A 13 -22.46 14.15 -29.93
C ARG A 13 -22.69 12.65 -29.75
N SER A 14 -23.94 12.27 -30.00
CA SER A 14 -24.52 10.94 -29.90
C SER A 14 -23.71 9.89 -30.68
N ARG A 15 -23.44 8.73 -30.07
CA ARG A 15 -22.92 7.56 -30.76
C ARG A 15 -23.62 6.31 -30.22
N ALA A 16 -24.18 5.54 -31.15
CA ALA A 16 -24.97 4.34 -30.95
C ALA A 16 -24.49 3.49 -29.76
N VAL A 17 -25.42 3.19 -28.86
CA VAL A 17 -25.20 2.31 -27.72
C VAL A 17 -24.91 0.91 -28.26
N ARG A 18 -23.63 0.57 -28.40
CA ARG A 18 -23.20 -0.82 -28.45
C ARG A 18 -23.50 -1.40 -27.08
N SER A 19 -24.45 -2.34 -27.00
CA SER A 19 -24.73 -3.09 -25.79
C SER A 19 -23.41 -3.59 -25.19
N PRO A 20 -23.14 -3.34 -23.89
CA PRO A 20 -21.95 -3.88 -23.26
C PRO A 20 -22.08 -5.40 -23.30
N VAL A 21 -21.18 -6.05 -24.03
CA VAL A 21 -20.96 -7.49 -23.91
C VAL A 21 -20.64 -7.73 -22.45
N HIS A 22 -21.59 -8.26 -21.70
CA HIS A 22 -21.41 -8.62 -20.31
C HIS A 22 -20.39 -9.76 -20.30
N ARG A 23 -19.11 -9.43 -20.16
CA ARG A 23 -18.04 -10.43 -20.09
C ARG A 23 -18.36 -11.26 -18.86
N ALA A 24 -18.75 -12.52 -19.07
CA ALA A 24 -19.02 -13.44 -17.98
C ALA A 24 -17.84 -13.40 -17.00
N PRO A 25 -18.09 -13.45 -15.68
CA PRO A 25 -17.04 -13.40 -14.69
C PRO A 25 -16.08 -14.56 -14.97
N GLN A 26 -14.92 -14.23 -15.54
CA GLN A 26 -13.89 -15.22 -15.79
C GLN A 26 -13.47 -15.75 -14.42
N ARG A 27 -13.73 -17.04 -14.16
CA ARG A 27 -13.19 -17.73 -12.98
C ARG A 27 -11.69 -17.45 -12.96
N ARG A 28 -11.24 -16.63 -12.00
CA ARG A 28 -9.82 -16.34 -11.84
C ARG A 28 -9.13 -17.66 -11.53
N ARG A 29 -8.23 -18.08 -12.43
CA ARG A 29 -7.31 -19.18 -12.16
C ARG A 29 -6.53 -18.84 -10.87
N PRO A 30 -6.32 -19.80 -9.96
CA PRO A 30 -5.43 -19.59 -8.82
C PRO A 30 -4.05 -19.15 -9.32
N ALA A 31 -3.46 -18.16 -8.66
CA ALA A 31 -2.12 -17.69 -8.98
C ALA A 31 -1.10 -18.80 -8.70
N THR A 32 -0.08 -18.89 -9.55
CA THR A 32 1.07 -19.76 -9.27
C THR A 32 1.86 -19.22 -8.07
N PRO A 33 2.64 -20.06 -7.36
CA PRO A 33 3.48 -19.61 -6.25
C PRO A 33 4.45 -18.49 -6.64
N ALA A 34 4.99 -18.51 -7.87
CA ALA A 34 5.88 -17.48 -8.37
C ALA A 34 5.17 -16.13 -8.58
N GLU A 35 3.98 -16.15 -9.19
CA GLU A 35 3.14 -14.96 -9.37
C GLU A 35 2.72 -14.36 -8.02
N GLN A 36 2.36 -15.21 -7.05
CA GLN A 36 2.01 -14.79 -5.70
C GLN A 36 3.20 -14.13 -4.98
N ALA A 37 4.38 -14.75 -5.06
CA ALA A 37 5.57 -14.20 -4.45
C ALA A 37 5.95 -12.83 -5.05
N GLU A 38 5.78 -12.65 -6.36
CA GLU A 38 6.04 -11.36 -7.01
C GLU A 38 5.01 -10.29 -6.64
N PHE A 39 3.74 -10.67 -6.57
CA PHE A 39 2.67 -9.82 -6.05
C PHE A 39 2.97 -9.35 -4.62
N LEU A 40 3.38 -10.27 -3.74
CA LEU A 40 3.73 -9.95 -2.36
C LEU A 40 4.95 -9.03 -2.30
N ARG A 41 6.00 -9.27 -3.09
CA ARG A 41 7.18 -8.39 -3.13
C ARG A 41 6.80 -6.95 -3.49
N THR A 42 6.04 -6.78 -4.57
CA THR A 42 5.62 -5.45 -5.05
C THR A 42 4.70 -4.76 -4.02
N THR A 43 3.79 -5.52 -3.43
CA THR A 43 2.84 -5.03 -2.41
C THR A 43 3.57 -4.56 -1.16
N VAL A 44 4.48 -5.39 -0.63
CA VAL A 44 5.30 -5.09 0.55
C VAL A 44 6.18 -3.86 0.31
N GLN A 45 6.82 -3.72 -0.86
CA GLN A 45 7.62 -2.53 -1.17
C GLN A 45 6.78 -1.25 -1.14
N SER A 46 5.62 -1.29 -1.79
CA SER A 46 4.71 -0.14 -1.86
C SER A 46 4.16 0.22 -0.48
N LEU A 47 3.78 -0.78 0.32
CA LEU A 47 3.26 -0.58 1.67
C LEU A 47 4.33 -0.08 2.64
N ALA A 48 5.56 -0.59 2.57
CA ALA A 48 6.65 -0.10 3.42
C ALA A 48 6.92 1.40 3.20
N VAL A 49 6.94 1.84 1.94
CA VAL A 49 7.05 3.27 1.62
C VAL A 49 5.87 4.05 2.15
N ALA A 50 4.64 3.60 1.87
CA ALA A 50 3.44 4.30 2.28
C ALA A 50 3.32 4.40 3.82
N VAL A 51 3.70 3.36 4.56
CA VAL A 51 3.78 3.37 6.02
C VAL A 51 4.77 4.42 6.49
N VAL A 52 5.98 4.46 5.94
CA VAL A 52 6.98 5.48 6.30
C VAL A 52 6.48 6.90 5.98
N GLU A 53 5.82 7.09 4.85
CA GLU A 53 5.21 8.37 4.48
C GLU A 53 4.13 8.79 5.50
N VAL A 54 3.30 7.85 5.97
CA VAL A 54 2.29 8.11 7.00
C VAL A 54 2.94 8.48 8.33
N LEU A 55 3.92 7.69 8.80
CA LEU A 55 4.64 7.96 10.05
C LEU A 55 5.45 9.27 10.01
N THR A 56 5.84 9.73 8.83
CA THR A 56 6.54 11.00 8.64
C THR A 56 5.60 12.18 8.36
N GLY A 57 4.30 11.93 8.20
CA GLY A 57 3.29 12.96 7.92
C GLY A 57 3.24 13.41 6.44
N ALA A 58 3.96 12.72 5.54
CA ALA A 58 3.95 12.99 4.11
C ALA A 58 2.74 12.37 3.38
N ARG A 59 2.03 11.43 4.01
CA ARG A 59 0.84 10.75 3.46
C ARG A 59 -0.25 10.62 4.52
N ALA A 60 -1.51 10.76 4.11
CA ALA A 60 -2.65 10.50 4.98
C ALA A 60 -2.82 8.99 5.26
N SER A 61 -3.09 8.62 6.52
CA SER A 61 -3.27 7.22 6.94
C SER A 61 -4.44 6.52 6.24
N SER A 62 -5.46 7.26 5.81
CA SER A 62 -6.61 6.72 5.06
C SER A 62 -6.22 6.09 3.72
N SER A 63 -5.11 6.52 3.11
CA SER A 63 -4.66 6.00 1.81
C SER A 63 -4.19 4.54 1.85
N ILE A 64 -3.78 4.05 3.02
CA ILE A 64 -3.35 2.66 3.22
C ILE A 64 -4.43 1.79 3.87
N ALA A 65 -5.50 2.37 4.40
CA ALA A 65 -6.50 1.67 5.21
C ALA A 65 -7.05 0.38 4.59
N ARG A 66 -7.18 0.32 3.26
CA ARG A 66 -7.66 -0.88 2.56
C ARG A 66 -6.74 -2.12 2.70
N TRP A 67 -5.48 -1.91 3.04
CA TRP A 67 -4.44 -2.93 3.15
C TRP A 67 -4.04 -3.23 4.59
N ILE A 68 -4.62 -2.52 5.56
CA ILE A 68 -4.26 -2.63 6.98
C ILE A 68 -5.45 -3.24 7.72
N ALA A 69 -5.18 -4.12 8.68
CA ALA A 69 -6.20 -4.64 9.58
C ALA A 69 -6.84 -3.47 10.38
N PRO A 70 -8.15 -3.51 10.65
CA PRO A 70 -8.85 -2.41 11.32
C PRO A 70 -8.20 -1.94 12.63
N GLU A 71 -7.76 -2.88 13.46
CA GLU A 71 -7.14 -2.63 14.77
C GLU A 71 -5.80 -1.89 14.62
N LEU A 72 -5.00 -2.29 13.63
CA LEU A 72 -3.73 -1.65 13.30
C LEU A 72 -3.95 -0.26 12.67
N GLN A 73 -5.00 -0.10 11.85
CA GLN A 73 -5.32 1.19 11.24
C GLN A 73 -5.63 2.26 12.29
N GLU A 74 -6.33 1.91 13.37
CA GLU A 74 -6.60 2.83 14.46
C GLU A 74 -5.30 3.27 15.16
N ARG A 75 -4.40 2.32 15.48
CA ARG A 75 -3.07 2.63 16.03
C ARG A 75 -2.27 3.59 15.14
N ILE A 76 -2.29 3.38 13.82
CA ILE A 76 -1.63 4.27 12.85
C ILE A 76 -2.26 5.66 12.89
N ARG A 77 -3.60 5.74 12.93
CA ARG A 77 -4.34 7.01 12.97
C ARG A 77 -4.00 7.82 14.21
N THR A 78 -4.00 7.19 15.40
CA THR A 78 -3.60 7.83 16.65
C THR A 78 -2.17 8.35 16.58
N HIS A 79 -1.23 7.55 16.07
CA HIS A 79 0.16 7.99 15.93
C HIS A 79 0.31 9.17 14.97
N ALA A 80 -0.39 9.14 13.83
CA ALA A 80 -0.37 10.22 12.85
C ALA A 80 -0.93 11.53 13.43
N ALA A 81 -2.03 11.47 14.19
CA ALA A 81 -2.61 12.65 14.85
C ALA A 81 -1.64 13.26 15.88
N LEU A 82 -1.10 12.44 16.78
CA LEU A 82 -0.10 12.90 17.76
C LEU A 82 1.13 13.54 17.11
N ARG A 83 1.55 12.99 15.95
CA ARG A 83 2.68 13.53 15.21
C ARG A 83 2.36 14.87 14.55
N GLN A 84 1.13 15.05 14.06
CA GLN A 84 0.66 16.34 13.54
C GLN A 84 0.63 17.39 14.65
N ASP A 85 0.14 17.03 15.84
CA ASP A 85 0.11 17.94 17.01
C ASP A 85 1.52 18.34 17.46
N LEU A 86 2.48 17.41 17.43
CA LEU A 86 3.87 17.67 17.83
C LEU A 86 4.69 18.41 16.76
N ALA A 87 4.28 18.34 15.48
CA ALA A 87 4.97 19.00 14.39
C ALA A 87 4.80 20.52 14.48
N ARG A 88 5.63 21.18 15.29
CA ARG A 88 5.73 22.65 15.39
C ARG A 88 6.12 23.25 14.04
N ALA A 89 5.13 23.57 13.20
CA ALA A 89 5.22 24.42 12.00
C ALA A 89 6.33 24.12 10.96
N VAL A 90 7.00 22.96 11.02
CA VAL A 90 7.95 22.56 9.96
C VAL A 90 7.17 21.82 8.89
N ALA A 91 6.96 22.48 7.75
CA ALA A 91 6.34 21.86 6.59
C ALA A 91 7.03 20.53 6.24
N PRO A 92 6.28 19.49 5.87
CA PRO A 92 6.86 18.23 5.40
C PRO A 92 7.81 18.54 4.25
N ARG A 93 9.11 18.33 4.45
CA ARG A 93 10.08 18.43 3.36
C ARG A 93 9.74 17.32 2.36
N GLY A 94 9.93 17.57 1.07
CA GLY A 94 9.72 16.57 0.01
C GLY A 94 10.60 15.35 0.24
N HIS A 95 10.09 14.38 1.00
CA HIS A 95 10.82 13.19 1.36
C HIS A 95 10.61 12.17 0.25
N VAL A 96 11.63 12.01 -0.60
CA VAL A 96 11.68 10.89 -1.53
C VAL A 96 12.06 9.65 -0.75
N PHE A 97 11.15 8.67 -0.73
CA PHE A 97 11.36 7.37 -0.12
C PHE A 97 11.53 6.31 -1.20
N THR A 98 12.56 5.48 -1.09
CA THR A 98 12.85 4.43 -2.06
C THR A 98 12.96 3.07 -1.36
N PRO A 99 12.10 2.09 -1.69
CA PRO A 99 12.15 0.78 -1.07
C PRO A 99 13.34 -0.01 -1.61
N GLY A 100 13.99 -0.79 -0.74
CA GLY A 100 14.90 -1.86 -1.13
C GLY A 100 14.16 -3.10 -1.64
N ARG A 101 14.92 -4.14 -1.99
CA ARG A 101 14.34 -5.45 -2.27
C ARG A 101 13.81 -6.06 -0.96
N PRO A 102 12.54 -6.45 -0.88
CA PRO A 102 11.97 -7.05 0.33
C PRO A 102 12.54 -8.45 0.54
N ARG A 103 12.74 -8.82 1.80
CA ARG A 103 12.90 -10.21 2.23
C ARG A 103 11.53 -10.70 2.68
N LEU A 104 11.08 -11.82 2.12
CA LEU A 104 9.80 -12.45 2.46
C LEU A 104 10.07 -13.80 3.10
N CYS A 105 9.27 -14.16 4.11
CA CYS A 105 9.22 -15.46 4.75
C CYS A 105 7.76 -15.90 4.79
N MET A 106 7.43 -17.01 4.11
CA MET A 106 6.09 -17.60 4.18
C MET A 106 5.94 -18.33 5.51
N ILE A 107 4.85 -18.06 6.23
CA ILE A 107 4.49 -18.73 7.48
C ILE A 107 3.19 -19.51 7.22
N GLY A 108 3.35 -20.78 6.86
CA GLY A 108 2.24 -21.61 6.37
C GLY A 108 1.61 -21.03 5.09
N ASP A 109 0.31 -21.27 4.92
CA ASP A 109 -0.42 -20.92 3.69
C ASP A 109 -1.08 -19.53 3.73
N SER A 110 -1.21 -18.94 4.91
CA SER A 110 -2.03 -17.75 5.14
C SER A 110 -1.28 -16.55 5.71
N ALA A 111 -0.01 -16.67 6.05
CA ALA A 111 0.78 -15.57 6.61
C ALA A 111 2.12 -15.38 5.91
N VAL A 112 2.58 -14.13 5.86
CA VAL A 112 3.87 -13.72 5.30
C VAL A 112 4.50 -12.71 6.27
N GLU A 113 5.74 -12.95 6.64
CA GLU A 113 6.57 -11.96 7.31
C GLU A 113 7.52 -11.33 6.29
N ALA A 114 7.68 -10.02 6.37
CA ALA A 114 8.41 -9.27 5.38
C ALA A 114 9.24 -8.15 6.00
N CYS A 115 10.46 -7.96 5.48
CA CYS A 115 11.34 -6.88 5.91
C CYS A 115 11.82 -6.07 4.68
N VAL A 116 11.76 -4.74 4.79
CA VAL A 116 12.20 -3.79 3.76
C VAL A 116 13.01 -2.67 4.39
N VAL A 117 14.15 -2.34 3.79
CA VAL A 117 14.85 -1.09 4.10
C VAL A 117 14.34 -0.01 3.15
N VAL A 118 13.72 1.04 3.70
CA VAL A 118 13.27 2.22 2.98
C VAL A 118 14.34 3.29 3.09
N ARG A 119 14.94 3.66 1.96
CA ARG A 119 15.92 4.73 1.86
C ARG A 119 15.21 6.08 1.86
N ALA A 120 15.79 7.05 2.56
CA ALA A 120 15.32 8.44 2.62
C ALA A 120 16.53 9.36 2.73
N ALA A 121 16.37 10.63 2.34
CA ALA A 121 17.48 11.59 2.28
C ALA A 121 18.21 11.82 3.62
N ARG A 122 17.52 11.70 4.77
CA ARG A 122 18.11 11.95 6.09
C ARG A 122 18.46 10.69 6.88
N ARG A 123 17.57 9.71 6.88
CA ARG A 123 17.73 8.49 7.67
C ARG A 123 16.96 7.35 7.01
N HIS A 124 17.66 6.26 6.74
CA HIS A 124 17.03 5.02 6.27
C HIS A 124 16.16 4.43 7.39
N ARG A 125 15.08 3.76 7.02
CA ARG A 125 14.20 3.07 7.96
C ARG A 125 14.10 1.60 7.59
N ALA A 126 14.28 0.72 8.56
CA ALA A 126 13.89 -0.66 8.37
C ALA A 126 12.41 -0.81 8.77
N VAL A 127 11.65 -1.51 7.95
CA VAL A 127 10.22 -1.80 8.16
C VAL A 127 10.05 -3.31 8.14
N ALA A 128 9.67 -3.88 9.28
CA ALA A 128 9.23 -5.28 9.36
C ALA A 128 7.71 -5.31 9.43
N MET A 129 7.08 -6.22 8.69
CA MET A 129 5.63 -6.29 8.50
C MET A 129 5.17 -7.75 8.55
N ARG A 130 4.02 -7.97 9.17
CA ARG A 130 3.28 -9.23 9.08
C ARG A 130 2.04 -9.01 8.23
N LEU A 131 1.86 -9.85 7.22
CA LEU A 131 0.70 -9.86 6.35
C LEU A 131 -0.05 -11.18 6.54
N GLU A 132 -1.36 -11.10 6.66
CA GLU A 132 -2.25 -12.26 6.75
C GLU A 132 -3.28 -12.23 5.63
N HIS A 133 -3.58 -13.41 5.09
CA HIS A 133 -4.56 -13.60 4.05
C HIS A 133 -5.94 -13.81 4.69
N MET A 134 -6.77 -12.77 4.67
CA MET A 134 -8.09 -12.73 5.29
C MET A 134 -9.14 -12.37 4.25
N HIS A 135 -10.23 -13.13 4.16
CA HIS A 135 -11.34 -12.86 3.24
C HIS A 135 -10.91 -12.64 1.78
N GLY A 136 -9.91 -13.39 1.31
CA GLY A 136 -9.43 -13.32 -0.08
C GLY A 136 -8.50 -12.14 -0.39
N ARG A 137 -7.98 -11.45 0.63
CA ARG A 137 -7.02 -10.35 0.48
C ARG A 137 -5.91 -10.43 1.51
N TRP A 138 -4.73 -9.92 1.15
CA TRP A 138 -3.61 -9.76 2.07
C TRP A 138 -3.74 -8.44 2.83
N LEU A 139 -3.72 -8.51 4.15
CA LEU A 139 -3.76 -7.36 5.04
C LEU A 139 -2.54 -7.35 5.95
N VAL A 140 -1.97 -6.19 6.18
CA VAL A 140 -0.95 -5.99 7.22
C VAL A 140 -1.65 -6.03 8.57
N THR A 141 -1.22 -6.94 9.44
CA THR A 141 -1.76 -7.09 10.80
C THR A 141 -0.84 -6.48 11.85
N GLU A 142 0.47 -6.45 11.59
CA GLU A 142 1.46 -5.83 12.45
C GLU A 142 2.61 -5.24 11.63
N PHE A 143 3.23 -4.18 12.13
CA PHE A 143 4.51 -3.71 11.59
C PHE A 143 5.32 -2.96 12.65
N VAL A 144 6.63 -2.92 12.46
CA VAL A 144 7.55 -2.07 13.21
C VAL A 144 8.45 -1.31 12.25
N SER A 145 8.76 -0.05 12.60
CA SER A 145 9.71 0.78 11.86
C SER A 145 10.78 1.36 12.79
N VAL A 146 12.05 1.24 12.40
CA VAL A 146 13.25 1.67 13.15
C VAL A 146 14.16 2.57 12.31
#